data_AF-A0A1H4DEE0-F1
#
_entry.id   AF-A0A1H4DEE0-F1
#
_cell.length_a   1.000
_cell.length_b   1.000
_cell.length_c   1.000
_cell.angle_alpha   90.00
_cell.angle_beta   90.00
_cell.angle_gamma   90.00
#
_symmetry.space_group_name_H-M   'P 1'
#
loop_
_entity.id
_entity.type
_entity.pdbx_description
1 polymer ?
#
loop_
_entity_poly.entity_id
_entity_poly.type
_entity_poly.pdbx_seq_one_letter_code
_entity_poly.pdbx_strand_id
1 'polypeptide(L)' 'MKGRIQHPMYTAAALAAANPVLFAGEIVYESDTSRHKIGDGVKAWNALPYAGGGILRAISPPNE' A
#
# COMPACT_ATOMS: atom_id res chain seq x y z
N MET A 1 10.33 17.37 -16.21
CA MET A 1 11.25 16.21 -16.05
C MET A 1 10.70 15.05 -16.86
N LYS A 2 11.54 14.33 -17.61
CA LYS A 2 11.21 13.02 -18.19
C LYS A 2 12.16 12.02 -17.55
N GLY A 3 11.61 10.99 -16.90
CA GLY A 3 12.40 9.98 -16.18
C GLY A 3 11.49 8.90 -15.60
N ARG A 4 12.09 7.76 -15.26
CA ARG A 4 11.43 6.70 -14.50
C ARG A 4 11.81 6.86 -13.03
N ILE A 5 10.83 6.87 -12.16
CA ILE A 5 11.05 6.73 -10.72
C ILE A 5 10.90 5.23 -10.41
N GLN A 6 11.85 4.68 -9.66
CA GLN A 6 11.82 3.30 -9.18
C GLN A 6 11.75 3.33 -7.67
N HIS A 7 10.76 2.66 -7.09
CA HIS A 7 10.70 2.45 -5.65
C HIS A 7 11.65 1.29 -5.27
N PRO A 8 12.22 1.31 -4.06
CA PRO A 8 12.97 0.16 -3.56
C PRO A 8 12.11 -1.11 -3.58
N MET A 9 12.74 -2.24 -3.89
CA MET A 9 12.05 -3.50 -4.07
C MET A 9 11.87 -4.21 -2.72
N TYR A 10 10.88 -3.78 -1.92
CA TYR A 10 10.56 -4.43 -0.65
C TYR A 10 9.49 -5.50 -0.81
N THR A 11 9.71 -6.67 -0.21
CA THR A 11 8.70 -7.73 -0.11
C THR A 11 7.65 -7.37 0.95
N ALA A 12 6.47 -7.97 0.87
CA ALA A 12 5.43 -7.82 1.89
C ALA A 12 5.93 -8.21 3.29
N ALA A 13 6.71 -9.29 3.38
CA ALA A 13 7.30 -9.73 4.64
C ALA A 13 8.30 -8.72 5.22
N ALA A 14 9.15 -8.12 4.36
CA ALA A 14 10.11 -7.10 4.80
C ALA A 14 9.40 -5.83 5.28
N LEU A 15 8.36 -5.36 4.57
CA LEU A 15 7.57 -4.20 4.97
C LEU A 15 6.80 -4.44 6.26
N ALA A 16 6.21 -5.63 6.42
CA ALA A 16 5.50 -6.01 7.64
C ALA A 16 6.44 -6.11 8.86
N ALA A 17 7.67 -6.60 8.66
CA ALA A 17 8.68 -6.69 9.71
C ALA A 17 9.26 -5.32 10.10
N ALA A 18 9.57 -4.47 9.12
CA ALA A 18 10.07 -3.12 9.38
C ALA A 18 8.98 -2.20 9.96
N ASN A 19 7.72 -2.42 9.55
CA ASN A 19 6.53 -1.70 9.97
C ASN A 19 6.70 -0.17 10.03
N PRO A 20 7.20 0.49 8.96
CA PRO A 20 7.47 1.92 8.99
C PRO A 20 6.18 2.74 9.08
N VAL A 21 6.26 3.94 9.70
CA VAL A 21 5.24 4.98 9.53
C VAL A 21 5.57 5.75 8.25
N LEU A 22 4.68 5.68 7.27
CA LEU A 22 4.84 6.36 6.00
C LEU A 22 4.40 7.82 6.11
N PHE A 23 5.05 8.73 5.38
CA PHE A 23 4.61 10.11 5.30
C PHE A 23 3.21 10.23 4.69
N ALA A 24 2.49 11.30 5.02
CA ALA A 24 1.17 11.55 4.45
C ALA A 24 1.26 11.66 2.91
N GLY A 25 0.56 10.79 2.21
CA GLY A 25 0.58 10.70 0.74
C GLY A 25 1.74 9.88 0.14
N GLU A 26 2.65 9.34 0.96
CA GLU A 26 3.71 8.46 0.49
C GLU A 26 3.12 7.12 0.00
N ILE A 27 3.51 6.70 -1.21
CA ILE A 27 3.08 5.43 -1.80
C ILE A 27 4.23 4.43 -1.70
N VAL A 28 3.97 3.29 -1.05
CA VAL A 28 4.93 2.18 -0.98
C VAL A 28 4.29 0.90 -1.50
N TYR A 29 5.06 0.16 -2.30
CA TYR A 29 4.62 -1.03 -3.04
C TYR A 29 5.31 -2.30 -2.53
N GLU A 30 4.55 -3.39 -2.45
CA GLU A 30 5.02 -4.75 -2.18
C GLU A 30 5.44 -5.42 -3.49
N SER A 31 6.73 -5.67 -3.66
CA SER A 31 7.31 -6.16 -4.92
C SER A 31 6.88 -7.58 -5.32
N ASP A 32 6.43 -8.37 -4.35
CA ASP A 32 6.08 -9.78 -4.48
C ASP A 32 4.57 -10.05 -4.55
N THR A 33 3.73 -9.10 -4.12
CA THR A 33 2.25 -9.25 -4.12
C THR A 33 1.55 -8.31 -5.08
N SER A 34 2.28 -7.35 -5.62
CA SER A 34 1.76 -6.26 -6.44
C SER A 34 0.79 -5.28 -5.74
N ARG A 35 0.73 -5.30 -4.40
CA ARG A 35 -0.13 -4.40 -3.62
C ARG A 35 0.61 -3.17 -3.15
N HIS A 36 -0.12 -2.11 -2.82
CA HIS A 36 0.47 -0.90 -2.26
C HIS A 36 -0.44 -0.29 -1.19
N LYS A 37 0.16 0.56 -0.36
CA LYS A 37 -0.54 1.39 0.63
C LYS A 37 -0.11 2.84 0.50
N ILE A 38 -0.96 3.73 1.01
CA ILE A 38 -0.71 5.17 1.05
C ILE A 38 -0.59 5.57 2.51
N GLY A 39 0.50 6.25 2.87
CA GLY A 39 0.72 6.77 4.21
C GLY A 39 -0.27 7.86 4.58
N ASP A 40 -0.68 7.89 5.86
CA ASP A 40 -1.45 8.97 6.46
C ASP A 40 -0.59 9.86 7.39
N GLY A 41 0.71 9.56 7.50
CA GLY A 41 1.65 10.28 8.38
C GLY A 41 1.61 9.84 9.85
N VAL A 42 0.77 8.86 10.22
CA VAL A 42 0.54 8.48 11.62
C VAL A 42 0.56 6.96 11.81
N LYS A 43 -0.17 6.21 10.98
CA LYS A 43 -0.27 4.75 11.08
C LYS A 43 0.98 4.09 10.52
N ALA A 44 1.45 3.08 11.25
CA ALA A 44 2.46 2.17 10.74
C ALA A 44 1.91 1.28 9.61
N TRP A 45 2.79 0.77 8.75
CA TRP A 45 2.46 -0.05 7.58
C TRP A 45 1.40 -1.13 7.82
N ASN A 46 1.51 -1.87 8.91
CA ASN A 46 0.59 -2.96 9.24
C ASN A 46 -0.85 -2.48 9.51
N ALA A 47 -1.01 -1.24 9.98
CA ALA A 47 -2.30 -0.62 10.28
C ALA A 47 -2.91 0.15 9.09
N LEU A 48 -2.14 0.38 8.02
CA LEU A 48 -2.64 1.04 6.82
C LEU A 48 -3.49 0.08 5.97
N PRO A 49 -4.58 0.56 5.35
CA PRO A 49 -5.35 -0.21 4.39
C PRO A 49 -4.59 -0.35 3.06
N TYR A 50 -4.84 -1.43 2.32
CA TYR A 50 -4.41 -1.52 0.93
C TYR A 50 -5.22 -0.59 0.04
N ALA A 51 -4.54 0.07 -0.88
CA ALA A 51 -5.17 0.89 -1.91
C ALA A 51 -5.78 0.02 -3.03
N GLY A 52 -6.81 0.54 -3.72
CA GLY A 52 -7.43 -0.12 -4.88
C GLY A 52 -8.73 -0.90 -4.61
N GLY A 53 -9.21 -1.00 -3.37
CA GLY A 53 -10.45 -1.72 -3.03
C GLY A 53 -11.75 -0.91 -3.01
N GLY A 54 -11.69 0.40 -3.32
CA GLY A 54 -12.77 1.34 -2.98
C GLY A 54 -14.01 1.29 -3.88
N ILE A 55 -13.86 1.03 -5.19
CA ILE A 55 -15.00 1.05 -6.11
C ILE A 55 -15.61 -0.35 -6.30
N LEU A 56 -14.81 -1.39 -6.57
CA LEU A 56 -15.35 -2.72 -6.88
C LEU A 56 -15.98 -3.43 -5.67
N ARG A 57 -15.51 -3.16 -4.44
CA ARG A 57 -16.07 -3.78 -3.22
C ARG A 57 -17.42 -3.16 -2.80
N ALA A 58 -17.74 -1.96 -3.27
CA ALA A 58 -19.01 -1.28 -2.99
C ALA A 58 -20.12 -1.69 -3.97
N ILE A 59 -19.76 -2.16 -5.16
CA ILE A 59 -20.69 -2.63 -6.22
C ILE A 59 -20.83 -4.15 -6.27
N SER A 60 -20.00 -4.91 -5.56
CA SER A 60 -20.30 -6.33 -5.30
C SER A 60 -21.32 -6.42 -4.16
N PRO A 61 -22.60 -6.77 -4.43
CA PRO A 61 -23.53 -7.07 -3.36
C PRO A 61 -22.98 -8.25 -2.53
N PRO A 62 -23.25 -8.30 -1.21
CA PRO A 62 -22.98 -9.49 -0.44
C PRO A 62 -23.82 -10.62 -1.04
N ASN A 63 -23.13 -11.64 -1.57
CA ASN A 63 -23.72 -12.90 -1.95
C ASN A 63 -24.42 -13.50 -0.71
N GLU A 64 -25.72 -13.78 -0.86
CA GLU A 64 -26.57 -14.53 0.07
C GLU A 64 -26.07 -15.97 0.24
#